data_AF-A0A6G5RMT5-F1
#
_entry.id   AF-A0A6G5RMT5-F1
#
_cell.length_a   1.000
_cell.length_b   1.000
_cell.length_c   1.000
_cell.angle_alpha   90.00
_cell.angle_beta   90.00
_cell.angle_gamma   90.00
#
_symmetry.space_group_name_H-M   'P 1'
#
loop_
_entity.id
_entity.type
_entity.pdbx_description
1 polymer ?
#
loop_
_entity_poly.entity_id
_entity_poly.type
_entity_poly.pdbx_seq_one_letter_code
_entity_poly.pdbx_strand_id
1 'polypeptide(L)'
;MPSLYKNTKRYYGCRFGQAQLRNLAAMVGEDMAPGSVSFRTNFGTYHFQADTLAALVAEVEASPDIGTNKPWDNLTITAQGPAPGSECSITIDPDRTAVEVKTDTHNTWARGLEARIGELLTDQAAGRHDQTRSPAAKRLRSSLAGVGLWAFVLWYSITVYPTSQEEVVLANGKHALTRAGGQLPTSSLVVLGTLLLWCIGNAVRHFVGVRATRPTLVVASDLPSGPAWQRLSFADKVATVVAVLTGLAMVGTVVSAAADVFKP
;
A
#
# COMPACT_ATOMS: atom_id res chain seq x y z
N MET A 1 -9.65 -44.01 -10.60
CA MET A 1 -8.80 -43.41 -9.55
C MET A 1 -9.30 -41.99 -9.33
N PRO A 2 -9.79 -41.60 -8.14
CA PRO A 2 -10.17 -40.22 -7.89
C PRO A 2 -8.94 -39.32 -8.00
N SER A 3 -9.07 -38.20 -8.72
CA SER A 3 -7.98 -37.25 -8.91
C SER A 3 -7.76 -36.42 -7.64
N LEU A 4 -6.49 -36.31 -7.22
CA LEU A 4 -6.07 -35.44 -6.12
C LEU A 4 -6.52 -34.00 -6.42
N TYR A 5 -7.39 -33.43 -5.58
CA TYR A 5 -7.74 -32.03 -5.69
C TYR A 5 -6.65 -31.22 -5.00
N LYS A 6 -5.90 -30.47 -5.81
CA LYS A 6 -4.87 -29.54 -5.34
C LYS A 6 -5.11 -28.18 -5.98
N ASN A 7 -5.42 -27.20 -5.16
CA ASN A 7 -5.63 -25.83 -5.62
C ASN A 7 -4.75 -24.87 -4.81
N THR A 8 -4.11 -23.93 -5.51
CA THR A 8 -3.25 -22.92 -4.90
C THR A 8 -3.72 -21.54 -5.34
N LYS A 9 -4.27 -20.77 -4.40
CA LYS A 9 -4.63 -19.37 -4.60
C LYS A 9 -3.53 -18.46 -4.02
N ARG A 10 -3.26 -17.36 -4.71
CA ARG A 10 -2.24 -16.38 -4.30
C ARG A 10 -2.89 -15.02 -4.12
N TYR A 11 -2.60 -14.39 -3.00
CA TYR A 11 -3.04 -13.05 -2.64
C TYR A 11 -1.80 -12.18 -2.43
N TYR A 12 -1.90 -10.91 -2.80
CA TYR A 12 -0.81 -9.94 -2.66
C TYR A 12 -1.33 -8.70 -1.93
N GLY A 13 -0.42 -7.96 -1.29
CA GLY A 13 -0.81 -6.74 -0.57
C GLY A 13 -1.40 -7.00 0.82
N CYS A 14 -1.36 -8.25 1.30
CA CYS A 14 -2.02 -8.62 2.56
C CYS A 14 -1.30 -8.00 3.77
N ARG A 15 -2.09 -7.60 4.77
CA ARG A 15 -1.61 -7.07 6.03
C ARG A 15 -2.10 -7.93 7.18
N PHE A 16 -1.17 -8.55 7.91
CA PHE A 16 -1.46 -9.43 9.03
C PHE A 16 -0.85 -8.87 10.32
N GLY A 17 -1.73 -8.63 11.29
CA GLY A 17 -1.40 -8.46 12.70
C GLY A 17 -1.83 -9.70 13.48
N GLN A 18 -1.56 -9.71 14.78
CA GLN A 18 -1.92 -10.80 15.67
C GLN A 18 -3.42 -11.16 15.63
N ALA A 19 -4.31 -10.16 15.69
CA ALA A 19 -5.75 -10.38 15.61
C ALA A 19 -6.19 -11.01 14.28
N GLN A 20 -5.64 -10.56 13.14
CA GLN A 20 -5.97 -11.12 11.83
C GLN A 20 -5.48 -12.56 11.69
N LEU A 21 -4.28 -12.86 12.20
CA LEU A 21 -3.74 -14.22 12.20
C LEU A 21 -4.56 -15.17 13.08
N ARG A 22 -5.02 -14.69 14.25
CA ARG A 22 -5.90 -15.46 15.13
C ARG A 22 -7.26 -15.73 14.48
N ASN A 23 -7.85 -14.72 13.82
CA ASN A 23 -9.12 -14.89 13.10
C ASN A 23 -8.97 -15.87 11.94
N LEU A 24 -7.87 -15.78 11.19
CA LEU A 24 -7.56 -16.71 10.10
C LEU A 24 -7.42 -18.15 10.63
N ALA A 25 -6.68 -18.34 11.73
CA ALA A 25 -6.52 -19.66 12.34
C ALA A 25 -7.84 -20.21 12.89
N ALA A 26 -8.65 -19.38 13.54
CA ALA A 26 -9.97 -19.76 14.04
C ALA A 26 -10.91 -20.16 12.89
N MET A 27 -10.92 -19.41 11.78
CA MET A 27 -11.71 -19.73 10.60
C MET A 27 -11.28 -21.04 9.95
N VAL A 28 -9.96 -21.28 9.87
CA VAL A 28 -9.46 -22.53 9.29
C VAL A 28 -9.82 -23.71 10.20
N GLY A 29 -9.82 -23.54 11.51
CA GLY A 29 -10.16 -24.57 12.49
C GLY A 29 -11.64 -24.71 12.87
N GLU A 30 -12.54 -23.91 12.30
CA GLU A 30 -13.94 -23.71 12.78
C GLU A 30 -14.77 -25.00 12.87
N ASP A 31 -14.39 -26.05 12.13
CA ASP A 31 -15.09 -27.35 12.10
C ASP A 31 -14.12 -28.54 12.31
N MET A 32 -12.96 -28.30 12.94
CA MET A 32 -11.90 -29.29 13.09
C MET A 32 -11.69 -29.73 14.55
N ALA A 33 -11.10 -30.91 14.74
CA ALA A 33 -10.71 -31.36 16.06
C ALA A 33 -9.69 -30.38 16.70
N PRO A 34 -9.74 -30.15 18.02
CA PRO A 34 -8.76 -29.32 18.71
C PRO A 34 -7.34 -29.87 18.49
N GLY A 35 -6.39 -28.98 18.17
CA GLY A 35 -5.00 -29.36 17.84
C GLY A 35 -4.76 -29.73 16.37
N SER A 36 -5.77 -29.59 15.51
CA SER A 36 -5.63 -29.78 14.05
C SER A 36 -4.85 -28.68 13.33
N VAL A 37 -4.70 -27.51 13.98
CA VAL A 37 -3.99 -26.34 13.46
C VAL A 37 -2.61 -26.26 14.09
N SER A 38 -1.60 -26.06 13.25
CA SER A 38 -0.20 -25.86 13.64
C SER A 38 0.37 -24.65 12.92
N PHE A 39 1.27 -23.95 13.61
CA PHE A 39 1.97 -22.78 13.12
C PHE A 39 3.44 -23.11 13.00
N ARG A 40 4.07 -22.69 11.90
CA ARG A 40 5.50 -22.89 11.66
C ARG A 40 6.12 -21.61 11.13
N THR A 41 7.33 -21.30 11.59
CA THR A 41 8.16 -20.24 11.02
C THR A 41 9.61 -20.72 10.93
N ASN A 42 10.38 -20.11 10.03
CA ASN A 42 11.79 -20.44 9.84
C ASN A 42 12.62 -19.16 9.85
N PHE A 43 13.66 -19.11 10.67
CA PHE A 43 14.63 -18.02 10.67
C PHE A 43 15.98 -18.54 10.22
N GLY A 44 16.25 -18.47 8.91
CA GLY A 44 17.47 -19.06 8.34
C GLY A 44 17.48 -20.57 8.52
N THR A 45 18.36 -21.08 9.39
CA THR A 45 18.48 -22.52 9.72
C THR A 45 17.62 -22.96 10.91
N TYR A 46 17.02 -22.02 11.65
CA TYR A 46 16.19 -22.32 12.81
C TYR A 46 14.74 -22.53 12.38
N HIS A 47 14.11 -23.59 12.89
CA HIS A 47 12.74 -23.98 12.59
C HIS A 47 11.94 -24.01 13.88
N PHE A 48 10.82 -23.29 13.93
CA PHE A 48 9.93 -23.25 15.08
C PHE A 48 8.57 -23.76 14.67
N GLN A 49 7.94 -24.55 15.53
CA GLN A 49 6.62 -25.10 15.29
C GLN A 49 5.86 -25.24 16.60
N ALA A 50 4.63 -24.72 16.63
CA ALA A 50 3.75 -24.86 17.78
C ALA A 50 2.28 -24.97 17.37
N ASP A 51 1.46 -25.51 18.25
CA ASP A 51 0.01 -25.70 18.01
C ASP A 51 -0.80 -24.41 18.21
N THR A 52 -0.18 -23.39 18.80
CA THR A 52 -0.80 -22.08 18.98
C THR A 52 0.16 -20.97 18.59
N LEU A 53 -0.39 -19.86 18.08
CA LEU A 53 0.38 -18.67 17.71
C LEU A 53 1.16 -18.10 18.91
N ALA A 54 0.55 -18.08 20.10
CA ALA A 54 1.18 -17.57 21.31
C ALA A 54 2.38 -18.42 21.75
N ALA A 55 2.26 -19.75 21.66
CA ALA A 55 3.38 -20.65 21.95
C ALA A 55 4.52 -20.47 20.95
N LEU A 56 4.20 -20.31 19.65
CA LEU A 56 5.21 -20.06 18.62
C LEU A 56 5.98 -18.75 18.87
N VAL A 57 5.26 -17.67 19.21
CA VAL A 57 5.89 -16.37 19.53
C VAL A 57 6.78 -16.49 20.76
N ALA A 58 6.31 -17.15 21.83
CA ALA A 58 7.09 -17.35 23.04
C ALA A 58 8.36 -18.19 22.78
N GLU A 59 8.29 -19.21 21.91
CA GLU A 59 9.44 -20.04 21.54
C GLU A 59 10.49 -19.26 20.74
N VAL A 60 10.04 -18.41 19.81
CA VAL A 60 10.93 -17.53 19.03
C VAL A 60 11.56 -16.47 19.92
N GLU A 61 10.80 -15.85 20.83
CA GLU A 61 11.30 -14.84 21.77
C GLU A 61 12.26 -15.39 22.82
N ALA A 62 12.07 -16.65 23.22
CA ALA A 62 12.97 -17.35 24.12
C ALA A 62 14.29 -17.80 23.44
N SER A 63 14.36 -17.75 22.11
CA SER A 63 15.55 -18.17 21.38
C SER A 63 16.66 -17.11 21.48
N PRO A 64 17.84 -17.45 22.04
CA PRO A 64 18.94 -16.48 22.20
C PRO A 64 19.57 -16.04 20.88
N ASP A 65 19.43 -16.85 19.84
CA ASP A 65 20.04 -16.62 18.52
C ASP A 65 19.19 -15.72 17.61
N ILE A 66 17.90 -15.56 17.94
CA ILE A 66 16.96 -14.74 17.18
C ILE A 66 16.71 -13.49 17.98
N GLY A 67 17.42 -12.42 17.62
CA GLY A 67 17.22 -11.13 18.25
C GLY A 67 15.73 -10.75 18.25
N THR A 68 15.25 -10.24 19.39
CA THR A 68 13.83 -9.98 19.68
C THR A 68 13.13 -9.07 18.66
N ASN A 69 13.89 -8.34 17.84
CA ASN A 69 13.39 -7.40 16.83
C ASN A 69 13.55 -7.88 15.38
N LYS A 70 13.91 -9.15 15.14
CA LYS A 70 14.02 -9.65 13.78
C LYS A 70 12.61 -9.74 13.15
N PRO A 71 12.36 -9.10 11.98
CA PRO A 71 11.07 -9.19 11.32
C PRO A 71 10.81 -10.63 10.87
N TRP A 72 9.54 -11.03 10.93
CA TRP A 72 9.10 -12.34 10.48
C TRP A 72 8.90 -12.29 8.97
N ASP A 73 9.66 -13.10 8.23
CA ASP A 73 9.64 -13.12 6.76
C ASP A 73 8.76 -14.24 6.20
N ASN A 74 8.31 -15.15 7.06
CA ASN A 74 7.51 -16.31 6.68
C ASN A 74 6.74 -16.85 7.89
N LEU A 75 5.47 -17.17 7.67
CA LEU A 75 4.62 -17.87 8.63
C LEU A 75 3.77 -18.86 7.86
N THR A 76 3.80 -20.12 8.25
CA THR A 76 2.96 -21.17 7.68
C THR A 76 1.94 -21.61 8.71
N ILE A 77 0.66 -21.60 8.31
CA ILE A 77 -0.45 -22.14 9.09
C ILE A 77 -0.92 -23.40 8.39
N THR A 78 -0.80 -24.54 9.04
CA THR A 78 -1.22 -25.84 8.53
C THR A 78 -2.39 -26.34 9.34
N ALA A 79 -3.45 -26.80 8.66
CA ALA A 79 -4.63 -27.35 9.29
C ALA A 79 -5.04 -28.66 8.62
N GLN A 80 -5.29 -29.68 9.45
CA GLN A 80 -5.75 -30.98 9.00
C GLN A 80 -7.27 -30.97 8.81
N GLY A 81 -7.71 -31.32 7.61
CA GLY A 81 -9.12 -31.38 7.23
C GLY A 81 -9.87 -32.55 7.88
N PRO A 82 -11.21 -32.58 7.72
CA PRO A 82 -12.08 -33.58 8.35
C PRO A 82 -11.93 -34.99 7.78
N ALA A 83 -11.32 -35.13 6.59
CA ALA A 83 -11.08 -36.41 5.95
C ALA A 83 -9.57 -36.71 5.89
N PRO A 84 -9.15 -37.98 5.99
CA PRO A 84 -7.75 -38.37 5.85
C PRO A 84 -7.19 -37.88 4.50
N GLY A 85 -6.01 -37.27 4.54
CA GLY A 85 -5.34 -36.68 3.36
C GLY A 85 -5.84 -35.28 2.96
N SER A 86 -6.82 -34.71 3.69
CA SER A 86 -7.23 -33.32 3.49
C SER A 86 -6.35 -32.38 4.32
N GLU A 87 -5.68 -31.43 3.68
CA GLU A 87 -4.76 -30.50 4.31
C GLU A 87 -4.98 -29.10 3.74
N CYS A 88 -5.08 -28.10 4.62
CA CYS A 88 -5.01 -26.69 4.24
C CYS A 88 -3.67 -26.13 4.74
N SER A 89 -2.86 -25.60 3.84
CA SER A 89 -1.59 -24.93 4.15
C SER A 89 -1.66 -23.50 3.65
N ILE A 90 -1.52 -22.55 4.57
CA ILE A 90 -1.47 -21.12 4.27
C ILE A 90 -0.06 -20.63 4.56
N THR A 91 0.67 -20.30 3.51
CA THR A 91 2.00 -19.67 3.61
C THR A 91 1.86 -18.17 3.49
N ILE A 92 2.32 -17.44 4.50
CA ILE A 92 2.25 -15.99 4.60
C ILE A 92 3.67 -15.44 4.57
N ASP A 93 3.99 -14.73 3.50
CA ASP A 93 5.20 -13.93 3.35
C ASP A 93 4.81 -12.43 3.40
N PRO A 94 5.73 -11.52 3.73
CA PRO A 94 5.48 -10.08 3.75
C PRO A 94 4.89 -9.52 2.47
N ASP A 95 5.14 -10.12 1.30
CA ASP A 95 4.63 -9.64 0.01
C ASP A 95 3.49 -10.50 -0.56
N ARG A 96 3.38 -11.75 -0.12
CA ARG A 96 2.52 -12.76 -0.75
C ARG A 96 1.92 -13.70 0.29
N THR A 97 0.65 -14.01 0.11
CA THR A 97 -0.02 -15.09 0.84
C THR A 97 -0.45 -16.16 -0.15
N ALA A 98 0.05 -17.38 0.04
CA ALA A 98 -0.34 -18.54 -0.72
C ALA A 98 -1.25 -19.43 0.13
N VAL A 99 -2.46 -19.69 -0.36
CA VAL A 99 -3.40 -20.63 0.24
C VAL A 99 -3.39 -21.87 -0.64
N GLU A 100 -2.94 -22.98 -0.08
CA GLU A 100 -2.93 -24.29 -0.74
C GLU A 100 -3.89 -25.22 0.00
N VAL A 101 -4.92 -25.69 -0.70
CA VAL A 101 -5.86 -26.68 -0.16
C VAL A 101 -5.68 -27.98 -0.95
N LYS A 102 -5.38 -29.05 -0.25
CA LYS A 102 -5.25 -30.41 -0.77
C LYS A 102 -6.35 -31.28 -0.19
N THR A 103 -6.97 -32.09 -1.01
CA THR A 103 -7.88 -33.15 -0.54
C THR A 103 -7.92 -34.30 -1.53
N ASP A 104 -7.97 -35.51 -0.99
CA ASP A 104 -8.01 -36.75 -1.78
C ASP A 104 -9.39 -37.01 -2.41
N THR A 105 -10.44 -36.36 -1.88
CA THR A 105 -11.82 -36.46 -2.36
C THR A 105 -12.33 -35.09 -2.76
N HIS A 106 -13.06 -35.00 -3.88
CA HIS A 106 -13.61 -33.73 -4.38
C HIS A 106 -14.67 -33.17 -3.42
N ASN A 107 -14.20 -32.44 -2.41
CA ASN A 107 -15.03 -32.05 -1.29
C ASN A 107 -15.48 -30.60 -1.41
N THR A 108 -16.79 -30.40 -1.27
CA THR A 108 -17.45 -29.10 -1.05
C THR A 108 -16.79 -28.31 0.07
N TRP A 109 -16.23 -29.00 1.07
CA TRP A 109 -15.39 -28.43 2.13
C TRP A 109 -14.23 -27.58 1.59
N ALA A 110 -13.42 -28.11 0.66
CA ALA A 110 -12.25 -27.40 0.15
C ALA A 110 -12.65 -26.08 -0.55
N ARG A 111 -13.72 -26.12 -1.34
CA ARG A 111 -14.25 -24.92 -2.02
C ARG A 111 -14.89 -23.92 -1.06
N GLY A 112 -15.60 -24.40 -0.03
CA GLY A 112 -16.19 -23.56 1.00
C GLY A 112 -15.13 -22.85 1.83
N LEU A 113 -14.10 -23.58 2.27
CA LEU A 113 -12.97 -23.04 3.01
C LEU A 113 -12.20 -22.02 2.16
N GLU A 114 -11.92 -22.32 0.90
CA GLU A 114 -11.29 -21.38 -0.03
C GLU A 114 -12.10 -20.08 -0.22
N ALA A 115 -13.42 -20.17 -0.27
CA ALA A 115 -14.29 -19.01 -0.43
C ALA A 115 -14.24 -18.12 0.83
N ARG A 116 -14.37 -18.72 2.02
CA ARG A 116 -14.30 -18.01 3.30
C ARG A 116 -12.94 -17.37 3.54
N ILE A 117 -11.85 -18.12 3.31
CA ILE A 117 -10.48 -17.58 3.39
C ILE A 117 -10.31 -16.45 2.38
N GLY A 118 -10.81 -16.64 1.15
CA GLY A 118 -10.73 -15.61 0.12
C GLY A 118 -11.41 -14.31 0.55
N GLU A 119 -12.63 -14.40 1.07
CA GLU A 119 -13.41 -13.26 1.55
C GLU A 119 -12.71 -12.56 2.72
N LEU A 120 -12.25 -13.32 3.72
CA LEU A 120 -11.52 -12.79 4.87
C LEU A 120 -10.22 -12.06 4.44
N LEU A 121 -9.47 -12.65 3.51
CA LEU A 121 -8.24 -12.05 3.02
C LEU A 121 -8.50 -10.77 2.24
N THR A 122 -9.58 -10.72 1.44
CA THR A 122 -9.94 -9.52 0.70
C THR A 122 -10.48 -8.41 1.60
N ASP A 123 -11.29 -8.75 2.60
CA ASP A 123 -11.99 -7.79 3.45
C ASP A 123 -11.11 -7.31 4.62
N GLN A 124 -10.53 -8.25 5.39
CA GLN A 124 -9.79 -7.92 6.61
C GLN A 124 -8.31 -7.67 6.36
N ALA A 125 -7.66 -8.47 5.50
CA ALA A 125 -6.24 -8.31 5.21
C ALA A 125 -5.97 -7.32 4.06
N ALA A 126 -7.03 -6.72 3.47
CA ALA A 126 -6.99 -5.86 2.29
C ALA A 126 -6.22 -6.49 1.10
N GLY A 127 -6.16 -7.81 1.07
CA GLY A 127 -5.46 -8.57 0.03
C GLY A 127 -6.14 -8.38 -1.31
N ARG A 128 -5.37 -8.03 -2.34
CA ARG A 128 -5.92 -8.00 -3.70
C ARG A 128 -5.83 -9.42 -4.25
N HIS A 129 -6.98 -9.99 -4.60
CA HIS A 129 -7.02 -11.21 -5.39
C HIS A 129 -6.52 -10.88 -6.80
N ASP A 130 -5.38 -11.42 -7.19
CA ASP A 130 -4.81 -11.15 -8.52
C ASP A 130 -4.22 -12.44 -9.07
N GLN A 131 -4.97 -13.09 -9.96
CA GLN A 131 -4.37 -14.01 -10.91
C GLN A 131 -3.56 -13.17 -11.90
N THR A 132 -2.24 -13.38 -11.91
CA THR A 132 -1.32 -13.19 -13.04
C THR A 132 -0.76 -11.80 -13.40
N ARG A 133 -1.01 -10.71 -12.67
CA ARG A 133 -0.35 -9.41 -13.01
C ARG A 133 0.60 -8.90 -11.94
N SER A 134 1.89 -8.78 -12.30
CA SER A 134 2.92 -8.28 -11.40
C SER A 134 2.62 -6.82 -10.97
N PRO A 135 2.79 -6.50 -9.67
CA PRO A 135 2.57 -5.13 -9.15
C PRO A 135 3.55 -4.10 -9.75
N ALA A 136 4.62 -4.55 -10.41
CA ALA A 136 5.59 -3.72 -11.10
C ALA A 136 4.97 -2.91 -12.26
N ALA A 137 4.06 -3.50 -13.04
CA ALA A 137 3.41 -2.81 -14.16
C ALA A 137 2.51 -1.64 -13.70
N LYS A 138 1.92 -1.75 -12.50
CA LYS A 138 1.08 -0.71 -11.91
C LYS A 138 1.90 0.44 -11.33
N ARG A 139 3.07 0.14 -10.72
CA ARG A 139 4.05 1.14 -10.27
C ARG A 139 4.67 1.92 -11.44
N LEU A 140 4.96 1.25 -12.56
CA LEU A 140 5.51 1.91 -13.75
C LEU A 140 4.51 2.91 -14.35
N ARG A 141 3.22 2.53 -14.42
CA ARG A 141 2.15 3.41 -14.90
C ARG A 141 1.95 4.65 -14.04
N SER A 142 1.99 4.52 -12.71
CA SER A 142 1.86 5.69 -11.83
C SER A 142 3.09 6.60 -11.90
N SER A 143 4.28 6.05 -12.12
CA SER A 143 5.50 6.83 -12.37
C SER A 143 5.41 7.62 -13.68
N LEU A 144 4.93 7.02 -14.76
CA LEU A 144 4.77 7.69 -16.07
C LEU A 144 3.74 8.83 -16.02
N ALA A 145 2.66 8.64 -15.26
CA ALA A 145 1.68 9.71 -15.03
C ALA A 145 2.29 10.91 -14.29
N GLY A 146 3.18 10.66 -13.32
CA GLY A 146 3.92 11.73 -12.62
C GLY A 146 4.85 12.51 -13.56
N VAL A 147 5.57 11.82 -14.44
CA VAL A 147 6.45 12.47 -15.44
C VAL A 147 5.65 13.28 -16.45
N GLY A 148 4.55 12.74 -16.97
CA GLY A 148 3.65 13.46 -17.89
C GLY A 148 3.06 14.72 -17.28
N LEU A 149 2.74 14.69 -15.99
CA LEU A 149 2.23 15.84 -15.25
C LEU A 149 3.28 16.96 -15.12
N TRP A 150 4.53 16.62 -14.79
CA TRP A 150 5.63 17.59 -14.74
C TRP A 150 5.93 18.20 -16.12
N ALA A 151 5.88 17.38 -17.17
CA ALA A 151 6.01 17.85 -18.55
C ALA A 151 4.87 18.81 -18.93
N PHE A 152 3.64 18.57 -18.46
CA PHE A 152 2.50 19.45 -18.70
C PHE A 152 2.63 20.79 -17.95
N VAL A 153 3.10 20.78 -16.69
CA VAL A 153 3.36 22.01 -15.93
C VAL A 153 4.42 22.87 -16.62
N LEU A 154 5.51 22.23 -17.08
CA LEU A 154 6.56 22.92 -17.83
C LEU A 154 6.04 23.47 -19.17
N TRP A 155 5.26 22.67 -19.91
CA TRP A 155 4.66 23.09 -21.17
C TRP A 155 3.70 24.28 -21.00
N TYR A 156 2.81 24.25 -20.00
CA TYR A 156 1.88 25.34 -19.68
C TYR A 156 2.62 26.63 -19.33
N SER A 157 3.70 26.52 -18.54
CA SER A 157 4.55 27.66 -18.19
C SER A 157 5.27 28.28 -19.39
N ILE A 158 5.64 27.48 -20.39
CA ILE A 158 6.38 27.95 -21.58
C ILE A 158 5.43 28.53 -22.64
N THR A 159 4.22 27.96 -22.81
CA THR A 159 3.39 28.22 -24.00
C THR A 159 2.18 29.10 -23.75
N VAL A 160 1.51 28.94 -22.59
CA VAL A 160 0.24 29.63 -22.29
C VAL A 160 0.47 30.87 -21.44
N TYR A 161 1.47 30.83 -20.55
CA TYR A 161 1.81 31.95 -19.69
C TYR A 161 2.25 33.22 -20.47
N PRO A 162 3.16 33.16 -21.47
CA PRO A 162 3.58 34.37 -22.19
C PRO A 162 2.53 34.91 -23.17
N THR A 163 1.71 34.04 -23.78
CA THR A 163 0.70 34.44 -24.78
C THR A 163 -0.48 35.21 -24.17
N SER A 164 -0.85 34.90 -22.93
CA SER A 164 -1.87 35.65 -22.19
C SER A 164 -1.47 37.09 -21.82
N GLN A 165 -0.17 37.40 -21.82
CA GLN A 165 0.35 38.74 -21.54
C GLN A 165 0.31 39.63 -22.79
N GLU A 166 0.61 39.07 -23.96
CA GLU A 166 0.62 39.82 -25.22
C GLU A 166 -0.78 40.35 -25.57
N GLU A 167 -1.84 39.57 -25.35
CA GLU A 167 -3.21 39.99 -25.62
C GLU A 167 -3.67 41.14 -24.71
N VAL A 168 -3.26 41.15 -23.44
CA VAL A 168 -3.61 42.22 -22.47
C VAL A 168 -2.85 43.51 -22.74
N VAL A 169 -1.60 43.41 -23.22
CA VAL A 169 -0.76 44.56 -23.58
C VAL A 169 -1.20 45.17 -24.92
N LEU A 170 -1.55 44.35 -25.90
CA LEU A 170 -2.07 44.80 -27.20
C LEU A 170 -3.46 45.43 -27.09
N ALA A 171 -4.35 44.91 -26.23
CA ALA A 171 -5.69 45.45 -26.02
C ALA A 171 -5.71 46.83 -25.32
N ASN A 172 -4.68 47.17 -24.53
CA ASN A 172 -4.66 48.38 -23.70
C ASN A 172 -3.67 49.46 -24.17
N GLY A 173 -3.26 49.40 -25.44
CA GLY A 173 -2.09 50.04 -26.06
C GLY A 173 -1.87 51.56 -25.96
N LYS A 174 -2.63 52.31 -25.14
CA LYS A 174 -2.31 53.70 -24.79
C LYS A 174 -2.50 54.09 -23.32
N HIS A 175 -3.21 53.30 -22.52
CA HIS A 175 -3.40 53.59 -21.08
C HIS A 175 -2.59 52.67 -20.15
N ALA A 176 -1.99 51.59 -20.68
CA ALA A 176 -1.22 50.65 -19.88
C ALA A 176 0.18 51.17 -19.46
N LEU A 177 0.77 52.10 -20.21
CA LEU A 177 2.13 52.61 -19.91
C LEU A 177 2.19 53.49 -18.66
N THR A 178 1.08 54.13 -18.25
CA THR A 178 1.00 54.91 -16.99
C THR A 178 0.41 54.13 -15.82
N ARG A 179 -0.11 52.92 -16.07
CA ARG A 179 -0.50 51.95 -15.04
C ARG A 179 0.39 50.71 -15.07
N ALA A 180 1.62 50.84 -15.55
CA ALA A 180 2.70 49.86 -15.39
C ALA A 180 3.26 49.86 -13.96
N GLY A 181 2.39 50.12 -12.97
CA GLY A 181 2.67 50.02 -11.54
C GLY A 181 1.72 48.99 -10.95
N GLY A 182 2.13 47.72 -10.98
CA GLY A 182 1.82 46.80 -9.88
C GLY A 182 0.57 45.90 -9.94
N GLN A 183 -0.02 45.57 -11.10
CA GLN A 183 -1.07 44.52 -11.11
C GLN A 183 -0.96 43.60 -12.32
N LEU A 184 -0.20 42.51 -12.12
CA LEU A 184 -0.32 41.28 -12.91
C LEU A 184 -1.79 40.85 -12.96
N PRO A 185 -2.26 40.16 -14.02
CA PRO A 185 -3.53 39.45 -13.97
C PRO A 185 -3.39 38.35 -12.92
N THR A 186 -3.85 38.65 -11.70
CA THR A 186 -3.90 37.78 -10.53
C THR A 186 -4.46 36.40 -10.86
N SER A 187 -5.29 36.29 -11.90
CA SER A 187 -5.85 35.04 -12.40
C SER A 187 -4.80 33.99 -12.79
N SER A 188 -3.72 34.35 -13.49
CA SER A 188 -2.76 33.38 -14.05
C SER A 188 -1.86 32.74 -12.98
N LEU A 189 -1.35 33.54 -12.03
CA LEU A 189 -0.55 33.04 -10.89
C LEU A 189 -1.41 32.25 -9.91
N VAL A 190 -2.68 32.64 -9.72
CA VAL A 190 -3.64 31.86 -8.92
C VAL A 190 -3.93 30.52 -9.58
N VAL A 191 -4.07 30.45 -10.91
CA VAL A 191 -4.23 29.18 -11.64
C VAL A 191 -2.99 28.29 -11.51
N LEU A 192 -1.79 28.84 -11.66
CA LEU A 192 -0.55 28.07 -11.47
C LEU A 192 -0.41 27.54 -10.03
N GLY A 193 -0.65 28.39 -9.03
CA GLY A 193 -0.59 28.02 -7.62
C GLY A 193 -1.61 26.94 -7.24
N THR A 194 -2.86 27.07 -7.72
CA THR A 194 -3.92 26.07 -7.48
C THR A 194 -3.60 24.74 -8.16
N LEU A 195 -3.04 24.75 -9.37
CA LEU A 195 -2.63 23.54 -10.08
C LEU A 195 -1.47 22.82 -9.36
N LEU A 196 -0.45 23.56 -8.90
CA LEU A 196 0.65 22.97 -8.13
C LEU A 196 0.17 22.39 -6.80
N LEU A 197 -0.70 23.09 -6.07
CA LEU A 197 -1.32 22.59 -4.84
C LEU A 197 -2.12 21.30 -5.08
N TRP A 198 -2.90 21.25 -6.17
CA TRP A 198 -3.65 20.06 -6.55
C TRP A 198 -2.72 18.88 -6.86
N CYS A 199 -1.60 19.12 -7.56
CA CYS A 199 -0.59 18.11 -7.86
C CYS A 199 0.05 17.56 -6.58
N ILE A 200 0.47 18.44 -5.67
CA ILE A 200 1.06 18.04 -4.37
C ILE A 200 0.05 17.22 -3.57
N GLY A 201 -1.21 17.67 -3.50
CA GLY A 201 -2.28 16.95 -2.80
C GLY A 201 -2.50 15.54 -3.35
N ASN A 202 -2.52 15.38 -4.67
CA ASN A 202 -2.65 14.06 -5.29
C ASN A 202 -1.42 13.18 -5.10
N ALA A 203 -0.22 13.75 -5.18
CA ALA A 203 1.02 13.02 -4.92
C ALA A 203 1.07 12.50 -3.47
N VAL A 204 0.68 13.34 -2.50
CA VAL A 204 0.59 12.97 -1.09
C VAL A 204 -0.47 11.87 -0.89
N ARG A 205 -1.67 12.02 -1.45
CA ARG A 205 -2.71 10.98 -1.37
C ARG A 205 -2.23 9.65 -1.94
N HIS A 206 -1.55 9.67 -3.09
CA HIS A 206 -0.99 8.47 -3.70
C HIS A 206 0.13 7.86 -2.84
N PHE A 207 1.04 8.69 -2.33
CA PHE A 207 2.12 8.24 -1.44
C PHE A 207 1.58 7.60 -0.16
N VAL A 208 0.65 8.27 0.52
CA VAL A 208 -0.04 7.78 1.71
C VAL A 208 -0.77 6.48 1.39
N GLY A 209 -1.49 6.44 0.26
CA GLY A 209 -2.21 5.24 -0.18
C GLY A 209 -1.28 4.04 -0.36
N VAL A 210 -0.18 4.21 -1.11
CA VAL A 210 0.80 3.14 -1.37
C VAL A 210 1.51 2.70 -0.10
N ARG A 211 1.83 3.62 0.81
CA ARG A 211 2.51 3.33 2.07
C ARG A 211 1.58 2.64 3.07
N ALA A 212 0.34 3.10 3.17
CA ALA A 212 -0.68 2.54 4.05
C ALA A 212 -1.16 1.16 3.60
N THR A 213 -1.02 0.80 2.33
CA THR A 213 -1.35 -0.54 1.80
C THR A 213 -0.12 -1.41 1.57
N ARG A 214 1.04 -1.03 2.13
CA ARG A 214 2.20 -1.92 2.09
C ARG A 214 1.87 -3.23 2.78
N PRO A 215 2.25 -4.36 2.18
CA PRO A 215 2.00 -5.64 2.80
C PRO A 215 2.95 -5.77 3.99
N THR A 216 2.42 -6.30 5.09
CA THR A 216 3.09 -6.30 6.40
C THR A 216 2.69 -7.53 7.16
N LEU A 217 3.68 -8.24 7.71
CA LEU A 217 3.49 -9.36 8.63
C LEU A 217 4.04 -8.95 9.99
N VAL A 218 3.16 -8.81 10.98
CA VAL A 218 3.52 -8.53 12.37
C VAL A 218 2.81 -9.55 13.25
N VAL A 219 3.57 -10.51 13.79
CA VAL A 219 3.00 -11.66 14.49
C VAL A 219 2.75 -11.35 15.97
N ALA A 220 3.65 -10.60 16.60
CA ALA A 220 3.63 -10.32 18.03
C ALA A 220 2.70 -9.16 18.45
N SER A 221 2.20 -8.35 17.50
CA SER A 221 1.36 -7.20 17.83
C SER A 221 0.25 -6.97 16.81
N ASP A 222 -0.76 -6.23 17.22
CA ASP A 222 -1.83 -5.82 16.33
C ASP A 222 -1.39 -4.70 15.39
N LEU A 223 -1.93 -4.74 14.17
CA LEU A 223 -1.77 -3.67 13.20
C LEU A 223 -2.75 -2.53 13.51
N PRO A 224 -2.33 -1.27 13.38
CA PRO A 224 -3.24 -0.14 13.49
C PRO A 224 -4.32 -0.26 12.41
N SER A 225 -5.57 -0.41 12.85
CA SER A 225 -6.76 -0.33 12.02
C SER A 225 -7.20 1.14 11.87
N GLY A 226 -8.02 1.45 10.86
CA GLY A 226 -8.52 2.82 10.64
C GLY A 226 -8.08 3.46 9.30
N PRO A 227 -8.15 4.79 9.17
CA PRO A 227 -7.83 5.52 7.93
C PRO A 227 -6.36 5.35 7.52
N ALA A 228 -6.07 5.56 6.23
CA ALA A 228 -4.72 5.39 5.67
C ALA A 228 -3.62 6.14 6.43
N TRP A 229 -3.93 7.32 6.99
CA TRP A 229 -3.00 8.09 7.82
C TRP A 229 -2.62 7.39 9.13
N GLN A 230 -3.58 6.77 9.81
CA GLN A 230 -3.33 6.07 11.09
C GLN A 230 -2.46 4.83 10.87
N ARG A 231 -2.59 4.20 9.70
CA ARG A 231 -1.83 3.03 9.27
C ARG A 231 -0.36 3.28 8.93
N LEU A 232 0.06 4.54 8.81
CA LEU A 232 1.45 4.90 8.51
C LEU A 232 2.35 4.74 9.73
N SER A 233 3.59 4.33 9.48
CA SER A 233 4.66 4.38 10.49
C SER A 233 4.93 5.82 10.93
N PHE A 234 5.52 6.00 12.11
CA PHE A 234 5.90 7.34 12.59
C PHE A 234 6.84 8.05 11.59
N ALA A 235 7.84 7.32 11.06
CA ALA A 235 8.74 7.84 10.04
C ALA A 235 8.01 8.26 8.76
N ASP A 236 7.04 7.47 8.29
CA ASP A 236 6.25 7.82 7.10
C ASP A 236 5.34 9.04 7.35
N LYS A 237 4.81 9.20 8.56
CA LYS A 237 4.03 10.39 8.94
C LYS A 237 4.91 11.64 8.89
N VAL A 238 6.09 11.60 9.52
CA VAL A 238 7.05 12.71 9.48
C VAL A 238 7.47 13.03 8.04
N ALA A 239 7.82 12.00 7.25
CA ALA A 239 8.18 12.19 5.84
C ALA A 239 7.05 12.83 5.03
N THR A 240 5.79 12.45 5.30
CA THR A 240 4.64 13.05 4.62
C THR A 240 4.47 14.52 5.00
N VAL A 241 4.60 14.87 6.28
CA VAL A 241 4.54 16.27 6.76
C VAL A 241 5.66 17.10 6.12
N VAL A 242 6.89 16.59 6.12
CA VAL A 242 8.04 17.26 5.50
C VAL A 242 7.79 17.46 4.00
N ALA A 243 7.34 16.44 3.28
CA ALA A 243 7.05 16.54 1.85
C ALA A 243 5.98 17.61 1.54
N VAL A 244 4.94 17.72 2.37
CA VAL A 244 3.91 18.77 2.23
C VAL A 244 4.53 20.15 2.46
N LEU A 245 5.30 20.33 3.52
CA LEU A 245 5.96 21.62 3.84
C LEU A 245 6.93 22.04 2.74
N THR A 246 7.76 21.12 2.25
CA THR A 246 8.68 21.37 1.14
C THR A 246 7.91 21.70 -0.15
N GLY A 247 6.83 20.98 -0.46
CA GLY A 247 5.97 21.27 -1.61
C GLY A 247 5.36 22.67 -1.53
N LEU A 248 4.84 23.08 -0.38
CA LEU A 248 4.31 24.42 -0.15
C LEU A 248 5.39 25.50 -0.28
N ALA A 249 6.59 25.25 0.26
CA ALA A 249 7.73 26.15 0.10
C ALA A 249 8.12 26.31 -1.38
N MET A 250 8.13 25.21 -2.15
CA MET A 250 8.39 25.27 -3.59
C MET A 250 7.34 26.13 -4.32
N VAL A 251 6.04 25.95 -4.02
CA VAL A 251 4.98 26.79 -4.59
C VAL A 251 5.23 28.26 -4.27
N GLY A 252 5.56 28.57 -3.01
CA GLY A 252 5.91 29.93 -2.58
C GLY A 252 7.10 30.50 -3.36
N THR A 253 8.17 29.73 -3.53
CA THR A 253 9.35 30.17 -4.29
C THR A 253 9.04 30.39 -5.77
N VAL A 254 8.24 29.52 -6.42
CA VAL A 254 7.88 29.67 -7.83
C VAL A 254 6.98 30.89 -8.04
N VAL A 255 6.00 31.08 -7.17
CA VAL A 255 5.10 32.25 -7.24
C VAL A 255 5.85 33.54 -6.93
N SER A 256 6.77 33.52 -5.95
CA SER A 256 7.59 34.69 -5.61
C SER A 256 8.60 35.02 -6.70
N ALA A 257 9.30 34.02 -7.26
CA ALA A 257 10.23 34.23 -8.36
C ALA A 257 9.51 34.75 -9.60
N ALA A 258 8.31 34.22 -9.90
CA ALA A 258 7.47 34.79 -10.93
C ALA A 258 7.14 36.25 -10.61
N ALA A 259 6.73 36.60 -9.39
CA ALA A 259 6.41 37.97 -9.00
C ALA A 259 7.62 38.94 -9.07
N ASP A 260 8.82 38.51 -8.69
CA ASP A 260 10.03 39.36 -8.70
C ASP A 260 10.57 39.60 -10.11
N VAL A 261 10.40 38.68 -11.07
CA VAL A 261 10.69 38.92 -12.50
C VAL A 261 9.86 40.08 -13.06
N PHE A 262 8.73 40.42 -12.42
CA PHE A 262 7.82 41.49 -12.84
C PHE A 262 7.86 42.75 -11.95
N LYS A 263 8.82 42.85 -11.00
CA LYS A 263 9.09 44.13 -10.33
C LYS A 263 9.89 45.03 -11.30
N PRO A 264 9.46 46.28 -11.54
CA PRO A 264 10.21 47.25 -12.34
C PRO A 264 11.54 47.62 -11.68
#